data_AF-A0A955I344-F1
#
_entry.id   AF-A0A955I344-F1
#
_cell.length_a   1.000
_cell.length_b   1.000
_cell.length_c   1.000
_cell.angle_alpha   90.00
_cell.angle_beta   90.00
_cell.angle_gamma   90.00
#
_symmetry.space_group_name_H-M   'P 1'
#
loop_
_entity.id
_entity.type
_entity.pdbx_description
1 polymer ?
#
loop_
_entity_poly.entity_id
_entity_poly.type
_entity_poly.pdbx_seq_one_letter_code
_entity_poly.pdbx_strand_id
1 'polypeptide(L)'
;MIAIFTFFIVLVPYIIYTIHHYHSTVFYITSRRIIFFTTKGLFGNHRREIRLENITSIRAMRPGLFAKICKFGDLFFSQGGEEFRVSGLHLHDEIRSYIGRIVEYIKSHGYPEQFSIFRSRKERRKERNTDHRDEMEI
;
A
#
# COMPACT_ATOMS: atom_id res chain seq x y z
N MET A 1 -10.15 -38.07 -26.92
CA MET A 1 -10.92 -36.82 -26.70
C MET A 1 -11.29 -36.61 -25.23
N ILE A 2 -11.90 -37.60 -24.55
CA ILE A 2 -12.32 -37.46 -23.14
C ILE A 2 -11.16 -37.14 -22.18
N ALA A 3 -10.02 -37.84 -22.29
CA ALA A 3 -8.85 -37.63 -21.42
C ALA A 3 -8.23 -36.21 -21.53
N ILE A 4 -8.25 -35.62 -22.73
CA ILE A 4 -7.77 -34.25 -22.95
C ILE A 4 -8.72 -33.26 -22.26
N PHE A 5 -10.03 -33.53 -22.35
CA PHE A 5 -11.05 -32.68 -21.74
C PHE A 5 -10.96 -32.70 -20.21
N THR A 6 -10.79 -33.89 -19.60
CA THR A 6 -10.55 -34.00 -18.15
C THR A 6 -9.24 -33.36 -17.71
N PHE A 7 -8.19 -33.43 -18.53
CA PHE A 7 -6.94 -32.73 -18.23
C PHE A 7 -7.15 -31.22 -18.13
N PHE A 8 -7.82 -30.60 -19.11
CA PHE A 8 -8.11 -29.16 -19.07
C PHE A 8 -9.06 -28.77 -17.92
N ILE A 9 -10.03 -29.62 -17.59
CA ILE A 9 -11.00 -29.32 -16.51
C ILE A 9 -10.35 -29.29 -15.12
N VAL A 10 -9.23 -29.99 -14.92
CA VAL A 10 -8.46 -29.94 -13.67
C VAL A 10 -7.36 -28.88 -13.74
N LEU A 11 -6.66 -28.80 -14.87
CA LEU A 11 -5.51 -27.91 -15.05
C LEU A 11 -5.90 -26.43 -14.95
N VAL A 12 -6.98 -26.03 -15.61
CA VAL A 12 -7.43 -24.63 -15.65
C VAL A 12 -7.78 -24.10 -14.25
N PRO A 13 -8.65 -24.75 -13.46
CA PRO A 13 -8.94 -24.28 -12.10
C PRO A 13 -7.72 -24.38 -11.18
N TYR A 14 -6.83 -25.36 -11.37
CA TYR A 14 -5.57 -25.43 -10.62
C TYR A 14 -4.66 -24.23 -10.91
N ILE A 15 -4.52 -23.83 -12.18
CA ILE A 15 -3.76 -22.64 -12.59
C ILE A 15 -4.40 -21.38 -12.01
N ILE A 16 -5.74 -21.25 -12.06
CA ILE A 16 -6.45 -20.11 -11.49
C ILE A 16 -6.25 -20.03 -9.98
N TYR A 17 -6.39 -21.15 -9.27
CA TYR A 17 -6.17 -21.24 -7.82
C TYR A 17 -4.75 -20.81 -7.44
N THR A 18 -3.78 -21.36 -8.16
CA THR A 18 -2.35 -21.03 -8.06
C THR A 18 -2.17 -19.52 -8.24
N ILE A 19 -2.54 -18.94 -9.39
CA ILE A 19 -2.39 -17.51 -9.66
C ILE A 19 -3.04 -16.63 -8.59
N HIS A 20 -4.26 -16.96 -8.16
CA HIS A 20 -4.98 -16.18 -7.16
C HIS A 20 -4.30 -16.25 -5.78
N HIS A 21 -3.87 -17.43 -5.36
CA HIS A 21 -3.17 -17.62 -4.09
C HIS A 21 -1.80 -16.92 -4.07
N TYR A 22 -1.10 -16.90 -5.20
CA TYR A 22 0.22 -16.26 -5.33
C TYR A 22 0.18 -14.72 -5.43
N HIS A 23 -1.01 -14.09 -5.50
CA HIS A 23 -1.16 -12.64 -5.71
C HIS A 23 -1.94 -11.92 -4.60
N SER A 24 -1.79 -12.34 -3.34
CA SER A 24 -2.42 -11.64 -2.23
C SER A 24 -1.70 -10.31 -1.92
N THR A 25 -2.44 -9.21 -1.96
CA THR A 25 -1.95 -7.89 -1.55
C THR A 25 -2.78 -7.38 -0.37
N VAL A 26 -2.12 -7.05 0.73
CA VAL A 26 -2.75 -6.52 1.94
C VAL A 26 -2.38 -5.04 2.09
N PHE A 27 -3.39 -4.21 2.34
CA PHE A 27 -3.27 -2.78 2.57
C PHE A 27 -3.43 -2.48 4.04
N TYR A 28 -2.39 -1.96 4.68
CA TYR A 28 -2.49 -1.41 6.03
C TYR A 28 -2.47 0.11 5.95
N ILE A 29 -3.61 0.74 6.22
CA ILE A 29 -3.75 2.20 6.21
C ILE A 29 -3.68 2.68 7.66
N THR A 30 -2.71 3.54 7.93
CA THR A 30 -2.53 4.18 9.25
C THR A 30 -2.67 5.70 9.10
N SER A 31 -2.72 6.42 10.22
CA SER A 31 -2.89 7.88 10.24
C SER A 31 -1.82 8.66 9.48
N ARG A 32 -0.60 8.11 9.30
CA ARG A 32 0.53 8.80 8.65
C ARG A 32 1.11 8.07 7.44
N ARG A 33 0.90 6.76 7.33
CA ARG A 33 1.47 5.94 6.24
C ARG A 33 0.50 4.86 5.75
N ILE A 34 0.63 4.52 4.48
CA ILE A 34 0.04 3.33 3.87
C ILE A 34 1.15 2.32 3.68
N ILE A 35 0.96 1.13 4.23
CA ILE A 35 1.90 0.02 4.10
C ILE A 35 1.28 -1.00 3.14
N PHE A 36 2.02 -1.29 2.08
CA PHE A 36 1.70 -2.27 1.07
C PHE A 36 2.49 -3.53 1.37
N PHE A 37 1.79 -4.61 1.68
CA PHE A 37 2.37 -5.94 1.67
C PHE A 37 1.91 -6.66 0.41
N THR A 38 2.82 -6.81 -0.53
CA THR A 38 2.60 -7.59 -1.75
C THR A 38 3.45 -8.84 -1.66
N THR A 39 2.80 -10.00 -1.57
CA THR A 39 3.49 -11.28 -1.71
C THR A 39 3.53 -11.63 -3.19
N LYS A 40 4.73 -11.68 -3.78
CA LYS A 40 4.96 -12.16 -5.15
C LYS A 40 5.72 -13.48 -5.09
N GLY A 41 5.04 -14.58 -5.41
CA GLY A 41 5.66 -15.92 -5.51
C GLY A 41 6.02 -16.56 -4.16
N LEU A 42 6.88 -17.58 -4.17
CA LEU A 42 7.24 -18.40 -3.00
C LEU A 42 8.16 -17.72 -1.97
N PHE A 43 8.95 -16.71 -2.37
CA PHE A 43 9.96 -16.09 -1.48
C PHE A 43 9.99 -14.55 -1.53
N GLY A 44 9.16 -13.91 -2.36
CA GLY A 44 9.20 -12.47 -2.58
C GLY A 44 8.16 -11.70 -1.75
N ASN A 45 8.44 -11.45 -0.49
CA ASN A 45 7.64 -10.50 0.30
C ASN A 45 8.11 -9.08 0.02
N HIS A 46 7.37 -8.33 -0.79
CA HIS A 46 7.61 -6.92 -0.99
C HIS A 46 6.77 -6.11 0.00
N ARG A 47 7.46 -5.51 0.98
CA ARG A 47 6.90 -4.47 1.84
C ARG A 47 7.31 -3.11 1.30
N ARG A 48 6.34 -2.25 1.03
CA ARG A 48 6.59 -0.84 0.68
C ARG A 48 5.76 0.04 1.60
N GLU A 49 6.33 1.16 2.05
CA GLU A 49 5.62 2.14 2.87
C GLU A 49 5.60 3.46 2.14
N ILE A 50 4.43 4.09 2.09
CA ILE A 50 4.26 5.44 1.53
C ILE A 50 3.67 6.32 2.62
N ARG A 51 4.31 7.45 2.89
CA ARG A 51 3.75 8.44 3.80
C ARG A 51 2.62 9.19 3.12
N LEU A 52 1.50 9.40 3.81
CA LEU A 52 0.32 10.05 3.22
C LEU A 52 0.63 11.48 2.76
N GLU A 53 1.58 12.16 3.42
CA GLU A 53 2.05 13.52 3.09
C GLU A 53 2.62 13.59 1.68
N ASN A 54 3.28 12.52 1.26
CA ASN A 54 3.97 12.48 -0.02
C ASN A 54 3.05 12.01 -1.15
N ILE A 55 1.81 11.60 -0.86
CA ILE A 55 0.87 11.15 -1.88
C ILE A 55 0.31 12.38 -2.61
N THR A 56 0.76 12.54 -3.86
CA THR A 56 0.30 13.61 -4.73
C THR A 56 -1.03 13.23 -5.38
N SER A 57 -1.12 12.02 -5.95
CA SER A 57 -2.32 11.56 -6.65
C SER A 57 -2.44 10.04 -6.65
N ILE A 58 -3.67 9.55 -6.85
CA ILE A 58 -4.00 8.13 -6.95
C ILE A 58 -4.86 7.91 -8.20
N ARG A 59 -4.36 7.08 -9.11
CA ARG A 59 -5.06 6.69 -10.34
C ARG A 59 -5.43 5.22 -10.31
N ALA A 60 -6.63 4.91 -10.78
CA ALA A 60 -7.07 3.55 -11.04
C ALA A 60 -7.04 3.31 -12.55
N MET A 61 -6.49 2.17 -12.96
CA MET A 61 -6.51 1.75 -14.35
C MET A 61 -7.02 0.33 -14.46
N ARG A 62 -7.90 0.09 -15.42
CA ARG A 62 -8.45 -1.24 -15.73
C ARG A 62 -7.82 -1.78 -17.01
N PRO A 63 -7.01 -2.84 -16.96
CA PRO A 63 -6.45 -3.43 -18.17
C PRO A 63 -7.50 -4.33 -18.86
N GLY A 64 -8.34 -3.73 -19.70
CA GLY A 64 -9.16 -4.45 -20.70
C GLY A 64 -10.53 -4.97 -20.26
N LEU A 65 -11.20 -5.70 -21.17
CA LEU A 65 -12.60 -6.13 -21.03
C LEU A 65 -12.77 -7.22 -19.94
N PHE A 66 -11.85 -8.17 -19.86
CA PHE A 66 -11.85 -9.21 -18.82
C PHE A 66 -11.65 -8.63 -17.42
N ALA A 67 -10.80 -7.60 -17.29
CA ALA A 67 -10.61 -6.89 -16.03
C ALA A 67 -11.90 -6.16 -15.58
N LYS A 68 -12.69 -5.67 -16.54
CA LYS A 68 -14.00 -5.04 -16.25
C LYS A 68 -15.02 -6.05 -15.72
N ILE A 69 -15.08 -7.25 -16.30
CA ILE A 69 -16.01 -8.32 -15.88
C ILE A 69 -15.61 -8.84 -14.51
N CYS A 70 -14.33 -9.15 -14.34
CA CYS A 70 -13.80 -9.71 -13.10
C CYS A 70 -13.43 -8.64 -12.05
N LYS A 71 -13.79 -7.36 -12.26
CA LYS A 71 -13.51 -6.22 -11.37
C LYS A 71 -12.06 -6.11 -10.88
N PHE A 72 -11.10 -6.62 -11.68
CA PHE A 72 -9.68 -6.47 -11.42
C PHE A 72 -9.16 -5.16 -12.01
N GLY A 73 -8.14 -4.61 -11.38
CA GLY A 73 -7.45 -3.44 -11.90
C GLY A 73 -6.19 -3.12 -11.12
N ASP A 74 -5.54 -2.07 -11.59
CA ASP A 74 -4.27 -1.62 -11.07
C ASP A 74 -4.43 -0.23 -10.44
N LEU A 75 -3.75 -0.02 -9.32
CA LEU A 75 -3.65 1.27 -8.66
C LEU A 75 -2.26 1.86 -8.86
N PHE A 76 -2.23 3.11 -9.28
CA PHE A 76 -1.02 3.91 -9.44
C PHE A 76 -1.00 4.99 -8.36
N PHE A 77 0.05 4.98 -7.56
CA PHE A 77 0.31 5.96 -6.52
C PHE A 77 1.46 6.85 -6.96
N SER A 78 1.24 8.16 -7.03
CA SER A 78 2.31 9.12 -7.32
C SER A 78 2.85 9.74 -6.03
N GLN A 79 4.17 9.65 -5.84
CA GLN A 79 4.91 10.17 -4.70
C GLN A 79 6.09 11.02 -5.17
N GLY A 80 6.04 12.34 -4.95
CA GLY A 80 7.20 13.21 -5.19
C GLY A 80 7.79 13.15 -6.61
N GLY A 81 6.99 12.77 -7.62
CA GLY A 81 7.44 12.57 -9.00
C GLY A 81 7.69 11.10 -9.39
N GLU A 82 7.80 10.18 -8.44
CA GLU A 82 7.83 8.74 -8.70
C GLU A 82 6.41 8.17 -8.78
N GLU A 83 6.18 7.19 -9.66
CA GLU A 83 4.91 6.48 -9.76
C GLU A 83 5.10 5.00 -9.39
N PHE A 84 4.26 4.52 -8.49
CA PHE A 84 4.25 3.13 -8.04
C PHE A 84 2.96 2.43 -8.46
N ARG A 85 3.11 1.27 -9.10
CA ARG A 85 2.01 0.43 -9.56
C ARG A 85 1.79 -0.75 -8.61
N VAL A 86 0.55 -0.89 -8.14
CA VAL A 86 0.06 -2.08 -7.46
C VAL A 86 -0.94 -2.75 -8.40
N SER A 87 -0.66 -4.00 -8.78
CA SER A 87 -1.45 -4.72 -9.78
C SER A 87 -2.28 -5.85 -9.19
N GLY A 88 -3.36 -6.21 -9.89
CA GLY A 88 -4.19 -7.35 -9.54
C GLY A 88 -5.08 -7.11 -8.33
N LEU A 89 -5.46 -5.86 -8.07
CA LEU A 89 -6.43 -5.56 -7.02
C LEU A 89 -7.83 -5.88 -7.53
N HIS A 90 -8.51 -6.74 -6.80
CA HIS A 90 -9.96 -6.83 -6.90
C HIS A 90 -10.57 -5.57 -6.28
N LEU A 91 -11.64 -5.04 -6.87
CA LEU A 91 -12.36 -3.88 -6.31
C LEU A 91 -11.51 -2.60 -6.20
N HIS A 92 -10.53 -2.42 -7.10
CA HIS A 92 -9.59 -1.29 -7.10
C HIS A 92 -10.26 0.09 -7.03
N ASP A 93 -11.44 0.28 -7.62
CA ASP A 93 -12.14 1.57 -7.55
C ASP A 93 -12.61 1.91 -6.13
N GLU A 94 -13.11 0.92 -5.39
CA GLU A 94 -13.53 1.12 -4.01
C GLU A 94 -12.33 1.45 -3.13
N ILE A 95 -11.22 0.74 -3.33
CA ILE A 95 -9.95 0.99 -2.64
C ILE A 95 -9.44 2.40 -2.96
N ARG A 96 -9.49 2.82 -4.23
CA ARG A 96 -9.13 4.18 -4.66
C ARG A 96 -9.99 5.22 -3.97
N SER A 97 -11.31 5.06 -4.00
CA SER A 97 -12.24 6.00 -3.36
C SER A 97 -12.03 6.07 -1.85
N TYR A 98 -11.81 4.92 -1.20
CA TYR A 98 -11.54 4.86 0.24
C TYR A 98 -10.24 5.58 0.62
N ILE A 99 -9.13 5.25 -0.05
CA ILE A 99 -7.84 5.90 0.21
C ILE A 99 -7.91 7.39 -0.15
N GLY A 100 -8.55 7.74 -1.26
CA GLY A 100 -8.75 9.13 -1.68
C GLY A 100 -9.44 9.97 -0.60
N ARG A 101 -10.56 9.46 -0.03
CA ARG A 101 -11.25 10.12 1.09
C ARG A 101 -10.36 10.30 2.31
N ILE A 102 -9.56 9.30 2.66
CA ILE A 102 -8.64 9.38 3.81
C ILE A 102 -7.56 10.44 3.57
N VAL A 103 -6.96 10.46 2.38
CA VAL A 103 -5.93 11.44 2.02
C VAL A 103 -6.52 12.85 2.02
N GLU A 104 -7.72 13.04 1.48
CA GLU A 104 -8.41 14.33 1.46
C GLU A 104 -8.80 14.79 2.88
N TYR A 105 -9.30 13.89 3.71
CA TYR A 105 -9.59 14.15 5.12
C TYR A 105 -8.34 14.62 5.88
N ILE A 106 -7.20 13.94 5.69
CA ILE A 106 -5.94 14.30 6.35
C ILE A 106 -5.35 15.60 5.79
N LYS A 107 -5.49 15.87 4.49
CA LYS A 107 -5.07 17.15 3.91
C LYS A 107 -5.90 18.33 4.43
N SER A 108 -7.20 18.13 4.68
CA SER A 108 -8.11 19.17 5.15
C SER A 108 -8.06 19.40 6.67
N HIS A 109 -7.95 18.35 7.47
CA HIS A 109 -7.99 18.43 8.94
C HIS A 109 -6.61 18.37 9.60
N GLY A 110 -5.55 18.24 8.80
CA GLY A 110 -4.22 17.91 9.30
C GLY A 110 -4.12 16.45 9.74
N TYR A 111 -2.90 16.02 10.05
CA TYR A 111 -2.72 14.69 10.64
C TYR A 111 -3.40 14.68 12.00
N PRO A 112 -4.27 13.69 12.30
CA PRO A 112 -4.71 13.51 13.68
C PRO A 112 -3.44 13.38 14.52
N GLU A 113 -3.32 14.22 15.55
CA GLU A 113 -2.18 14.18 16.45
C GLU A 113 -2.03 12.74 16.94
N GLN A 114 -0.98 12.06 16.47
CA GLN A 114 -0.61 10.78 17.04
C GLN A 114 -0.34 11.06 18.51
N PHE A 115 -0.84 10.20 19.40
CA PHE A 115 -0.25 10.01 20.72
C PHE A 115 1.25 10.21 20.59
N SER A 116 1.74 11.30 21.18
CA SER A 116 3.12 11.74 21.08
C SER A 116 4.00 10.52 21.17
N ILE A 117 4.91 10.34 20.21
CA ILE A 117 5.97 9.32 20.27
C ILE A 117 6.39 9.22 21.74
N PHE A 118 6.17 8.07 22.36
CA PHE A 118 6.58 7.89 23.75
C PHE A 118 8.11 7.94 23.78
N ARG A 119 8.66 9.14 23.93
CA ARG A 119 10.08 9.35 24.17
C ARG A 119 10.34 9.01 25.62
N SER A 120 11.27 8.09 25.83
CA SER A 120 11.78 7.78 27.16
C SER A 120 12.33 9.06 27.81
N ARG A 121 12.18 9.19 29.14
CA ARG A 121 12.74 10.31 29.91
C ARG A 121 14.25 10.52 29.65
N LYS A 122 14.96 9.44 29.27
CA LYS A 122 16.39 9.50 28.91
C LYS A 122 16.66 10.29 27.63
N GLU A 123 15.82 10.15 26.59
CA GLU A 123 16.01 10.86 25.31
C GLU A 123 15.74 12.36 25.44
N ARG A 124 14.70 12.76 26.19
CA ARG A 124 14.43 14.19 26.49
C ARG A 124 15.58 14.86 27.25
N ARG A 125 16.32 14.10 28.06
CA ARG A 125 17.46 14.60 28.83
C ARG A 125 18.71 14.75 27.95
N LYS A 126 18.85 13.91 26.93
CA LYS A 126 19.96 13.99 25.97
C LYS A 126 19.80 15.21 25.07
N GLU A 127 18.62 15.44 24.50
CA GLU A 127 18.34 16.63 23.67
C GLU A 127 18.49 17.93 24.45
N ARG A 128 17.95 18.02 25.68
CA ARG A 128 18.13 19.22 26.53
C ARG A 128 19.60 19.54 26.80
N ASN A 129 20.43 18.51 26.97
CA ASN A 129 21.87 18.72 27.20
C ASN A 129 22.61 19.08 25.90
N THR A 130 22.12 18.67 24.74
CA THR A 130 22.68 19.08 23.44
C THR A 130 22.32 20.52 23.12
N ASP A 131 21.05 20.89 23.29
CA ASP A 131 20.52 22.23 23.04
C ASP A 131 21.21 23.26 23.95
N HIS A 132 21.36 22.93 25.23
CA HIS A 132 22.06 23.79 26.19
C HIS A 132 23.57 23.88 25.93
N ARG A 133 24.16 22.89 25.24
CA ARG A 133 25.58 22.94 24.82
C ARG A 133 25.76 23.86 23.61
N ASP A 134 24.83 23.80 22.66
CA ASP A 134 24.83 24.65 21.47
C ASP A 134 24.56 26.12 21.85
N GLU A 135 23.78 26.40 22.90
CA GLU A 135 23.60 27.74 23.48
C GLU A 135 24.85 28.29 24.20
N MET A 136 25.75 27.44 24.67
CA MET A 136 27.00 27.83 25.34
C MET A 136 28.18 28.04 24.38
N GLU A 137 28.03 27.65 23.11
CA GLU A 137 29.04 27.79 22.05
C GLU A 137 28.78 29.00 21.12
N ILE A 138 27.84 29.89 21.48
CA ILE A 138 27.52 31.16 20.77
C ILE A 138 27.98 32.38 21.59
#